data_AF-A0A926CIX9-F1
#
_entry.id   AF-A0A926CIX9-F1
#
_cell.length_a   1.000
_cell.length_b   1.000
_cell.length_c   1.000
_cell.angle_alpha   90.00
_cell.angle_beta   90.00
_cell.angle_gamma   90.00
#
_symmetry.space_group_name_H-M   'P 1'
#
loop_
_entity.id
_entity.type
_entity.pdbx_description
1 polymer ?
#
loop_
_entity_poly.entity_id
_entity_poly.type
_entity_poly.pdbx_seq_one_letter_code
_entity_poly.pdbx_strand_id
1 'polypeptide(L)'
;MGEYAKVSNIDVVGQFETVNGTTTVLVVREHFEADVGKILDSLWVSETGGPVLRALGSTPGMVRILPRPSAPGQHVNSEARVDVLVGNISFEPAAFSSKLNQLSASETLLHELVHVVRRFTGHMRTETTNDAYENIEEYYAIVVENVYRSEFRMVGLRGGHGSESLPPKQRDSAAVFLSAGQNRKRLERLRRENPDLFNGIASGSKANWNPFRLVAPPVKKP
;
A
#
# COMPACT_ATOMS: atom_id res chain seq x y z
N MET A 1 -17.67 13.53 5.69
CA MET A 1 -17.29 12.13 5.37
C MET A 1 -16.31 12.21 4.22
N GLY A 2 -15.12 11.64 4.35
CA GLY A 2 -14.06 11.69 3.32
C GLY A 2 -14.47 11.00 2.02
N GLU A 3 -13.82 11.34 0.91
CA GLU A 3 -14.05 10.68 -0.38
C GLU A 3 -13.69 9.19 -0.36
N TYR A 4 -12.76 8.76 0.51
CA TYR A 4 -12.41 7.35 0.66
C TYR A 4 -13.58 6.49 1.15
N ALA A 5 -14.63 7.09 1.74
CA ALA A 5 -15.84 6.39 2.16
C ALA A 5 -16.59 5.71 0.98
N LYS A 6 -16.19 6.02 -0.26
CA LYS A 6 -16.64 5.32 -1.47
C LYS A 6 -16.09 3.88 -1.56
N VAL A 7 -15.05 3.53 -0.80
CA VAL A 7 -14.56 2.15 -0.68
C VAL A 7 -15.28 1.48 0.49
N SER A 8 -16.37 0.78 0.21
CA SER A 8 -17.20 0.09 1.21
C SER A 8 -16.48 -0.98 2.02
N ASN A 9 -15.27 -1.35 1.59
CA ASN A 9 -14.52 -2.49 2.11
C ASN A 9 -13.43 -2.09 3.10
N ILE A 10 -13.34 -0.82 3.52
CA ILE A 10 -12.35 -0.38 4.52
C ILE A 10 -13.09 0.02 5.80
N ASP A 11 -12.74 -0.65 6.89
CA ASP A 11 -13.19 -0.40 8.24
C ASP A 11 -12.00 0.11 9.06
N VAL A 12 -12.10 1.31 9.63
CA VAL A 12 -11.07 1.87 10.52
C VAL A 12 -11.56 1.68 11.94
N VAL A 13 -10.85 0.85 12.70
CA VAL A 13 -11.31 0.39 14.01
C VAL A 13 -10.34 0.84 15.08
N GLY A 14 -10.74 1.79 15.92
CA GLY A 14 -9.98 2.12 17.12
C GLY A 14 -9.92 0.94 18.12
N GLN A 15 -8.84 0.83 18.87
CA GLN A 15 -8.74 -0.10 20.00
C GLN A 15 -9.44 0.48 21.23
N PHE A 16 -10.01 -0.40 22.05
CA PHE A 16 -10.58 -0.05 23.35
C PHE A 16 -9.69 -0.60 24.46
N GLU A 17 -9.17 0.27 25.33
CA GLU A 17 -8.51 -0.13 26.58
C GLU A 17 -9.21 0.52 27.77
N THR A 18 -9.82 -0.25 28.67
CA THR A 18 -10.36 0.33 29.89
C THR A 18 -9.24 0.63 30.87
N VAL A 19 -8.89 1.90 31.07
CA VAL A 19 -7.92 2.34 32.08
C VAL A 19 -8.65 2.99 33.25
N ASN A 20 -8.60 2.36 34.43
CA ASN A 20 -9.12 2.88 35.70
C ASN A 20 -10.57 3.43 35.65
N GLY A 21 -11.44 2.83 34.82
CA GLY A 21 -12.85 3.21 34.74
C GLY A 21 -13.14 4.60 34.14
N THR A 22 -12.15 5.28 33.55
CA THR A 22 -12.32 6.61 32.95
C THR A 22 -12.26 6.55 31.41
N THR A 23 -13.13 7.31 30.74
CA THR A 23 -13.24 7.41 29.27
C THR A 23 -12.11 8.24 28.66
N THR A 24 -10.86 7.78 28.76
CA THR A 24 -9.73 8.34 27.98
C THR A 24 -9.67 7.76 26.56
N VAL A 25 -10.36 6.64 26.37
CA VAL A 25 -10.33 5.73 25.22
C VAL A 25 -10.98 6.27 23.95
N LEU A 26 -12.10 6.98 24.11
CA LEU A 26 -12.92 7.43 23.00
C LEU A 26 -12.20 8.52 22.18
N VAL A 27 -11.38 9.34 22.85
CA VAL A 27 -10.58 10.40 22.22
C VAL A 27 -9.39 9.85 21.42
N VAL A 28 -8.77 8.75 21.86
CA VAL A 28 -7.67 8.10 21.11
C VAL A 28 -8.22 7.48 19.82
N ARG A 29 -9.41 6.88 19.89
CA ARG A 29 -10.12 6.35 18.74
C ARG A 29 -10.45 7.42 17.70
N GLU A 30 -11.04 8.55 18.13
CA GLU A 30 -11.44 9.63 17.21
C GLU A 30 -10.23 10.23 16.48
N HIS A 31 -9.11 10.47 17.16
CA HIS A 31 -7.90 10.98 16.51
C HIS A 31 -7.30 9.97 15.54
N PHE A 32 -7.23 8.69 15.92
CA PHE A 32 -6.73 7.63 15.04
C PHE A 32 -7.58 7.51 13.77
N GLU A 33 -8.90 7.40 13.91
CA GLU A 33 -9.83 7.30 12.78
C GLU A 33 -9.75 8.55 11.88
N ALA A 34 -9.65 9.74 12.48
CA ALA A 34 -9.49 10.97 11.72
C ALA A 34 -8.17 11.02 10.94
N ASP A 35 -7.06 10.59 11.54
CA ASP A 35 -5.75 10.62 10.89
C ASP A 35 -5.61 9.57 9.80
N VAL A 36 -6.08 8.34 10.03
CA VAL A 36 -6.19 7.32 8.97
C VAL A 36 -7.10 7.79 7.86
N GLY A 37 -8.24 8.41 8.19
CA GLY A 37 -9.16 8.96 7.21
C GLY A 37 -8.52 10.00 6.30
N LYS A 38 -7.73 10.94 6.84
CA LYS A 38 -6.98 11.93 6.04
C LYS A 38 -5.98 11.26 5.10
N ILE A 39 -5.28 10.22 5.57
CA ILE A 39 -4.33 9.47 4.74
C ILE A 39 -5.07 8.75 3.60
N LEU A 40 -6.19 8.09 3.89
CA LEU A 40 -7.00 7.41 2.87
C LEU A 40 -7.58 8.40 1.85
N ASP A 41 -8.04 9.58 2.28
CA ASP A 41 -8.47 10.65 1.37
C ASP A 41 -7.32 11.11 0.46
N SER A 42 -6.12 11.31 1.01
CA SER A 42 -4.93 11.66 0.23
C SER A 42 -4.57 10.57 -0.78
N LEU A 43 -4.60 9.29 -0.36
CA LEU A 43 -4.35 8.17 -1.26
C LEU A 43 -5.41 8.09 -2.36
N TRP A 44 -6.69 8.31 -2.04
CA TRP A 44 -7.80 8.23 -2.99
C TRP A 44 -7.66 9.20 -4.16
N VAL A 45 -7.26 10.44 -3.86
CA VAL A 45 -7.09 11.48 -4.89
C VAL A 45 -5.74 11.42 -5.61
N SER A 46 -4.77 10.66 -5.07
CA SER A 46 -3.48 10.46 -5.73
C SER A 46 -3.59 9.58 -6.98
N GLU A 47 -2.73 9.85 -7.96
CA GLU A 47 -2.70 9.13 -9.23
C GLU A 47 -2.27 7.66 -9.05
N THR A 48 -1.48 7.36 -8.02
CA THR A 48 -0.98 6.01 -7.71
C THR A 48 -1.82 5.28 -6.65
N GLY A 49 -2.22 5.96 -5.57
CA GLY A 49 -3.01 5.36 -4.48
C GLY A 49 -4.47 5.10 -4.86
N GLY A 50 -5.08 5.97 -5.67
CA GLY A 50 -6.46 5.81 -6.11
C GLY A 50 -6.71 4.47 -6.83
N PRO A 51 -5.86 4.06 -7.79
CA PRO A 51 -5.92 2.73 -8.38
C PRO A 51 -5.86 1.57 -7.37
N VAL A 52 -5.02 1.65 -6.34
CA VAL A 52 -4.92 0.61 -5.30
C VAL A 52 -6.22 0.50 -4.51
N LEU A 53 -6.78 1.64 -4.09
CA LEU A 53 -8.04 1.68 -3.36
C LEU A 53 -9.24 1.20 -4.20
N ARG A 54 -9.25 1.49 -5.50
CA ARG A 54 -10.26 0.96 -6.43
C ARG A 54 -10.13 -0.54 -6.65
N ALA A 55 -8.90 -1.04 -6.79
CA ALA A 55 -8.63 -2.47 -6.88
C ALA A 55 -9.14 -3.17 -5.61
N LEU A 56 -8.89 -2.60 -4.44
CA LEU A 56 -9.38 -3.12 -3.16
C LEU A 56 -10.91 -3.12 -3.05
N GLY A 57 -11.57 -2.03 -3.46
CA GLY A 57 -13.04 -1.96 -3.48
C GLY A 57 -13.71 -2.96 -4.42
N SER A 58 -12.96 -3.56 -5.35
CA SER A 58 -13.42 -4.60 -6.27
C SER A 58 -13.21 -6.03 -5.74
N THR A 59 -12.61 -6.17 -4.56
CA THR A 59 -12.38 -7.48 -3.92
C THR A 59 -13.52 -7.85 -2.95
N PRO A 60 -13.74 -9.14 -2.64
CA PRO A 60 -14.80 -9.57 -1.73
C PRO A 60 -14.45 -9.43 -0.23
N GLY A 61 -13.22 -8.98 0.09
CA GLY A 61 -12.74 -8.91 1.47
C GLY A 61 -12.95 -7.54 2.11
N MET A 62 -12.87 -7.50 3.44
CA MET A 62 -12.93 -6.29 4.26
C MET A 62 -11.58 -6.02 4.90
N VAL A 63 -11.06 -4.81 4.76
CA VAL A 63 -9.83 -4.36 5.39
C VAL A 63 -10.15 -3.71 6.72
N ARG A 64 -9.47 -4.13 7.78
CA ARG A 64 -9.51 -3.46 9.08
C ARG A 64 -8.18 -2.77 9.33
N ILE A 65 -8.21 -1.45 9.48
CA ILE A 65 -7.03 -0.68 9.90
C ILE A 65 -7.15 -0.46 11.41
N LEU A 66 -6.20 -1.01 12.15
CA LEU A 66 -6.17 -1.06 13.61
C LEU A 66 -4.97 -0.26 14.12
N PRO A 67 -5.07 0.42 15.27
CA PRO A 67 -3.91 0.97 15.96
C PRO A 67 -2.87 -0.11 16.20
N ARG A 68 -1.59 0.23 16.03
CA ARG A 68 -0.50 -0.69 16.41
C ARG A 68 -0.49 -0.80 17.94
N PRO A 69 -0.60 -2.02 18.51
CA PRO A 69 -0.54 -2.18 19.96
C PRO A 69 0.80 -1.68 20.50
N SER A 70 0.76 -0.97 21.62
CA SER A 70 1.94 -0.32 22.21
C SER A 70 2.95 -1.30 22.81
N ALA A 71 2.57 -2.59 22.97
CA ALA A 71 3.41 -3.64 23.53
C ALA A 71 3.76 -4.72 22.48
N PRO A 72 5.04 -5.08 22.31
CA PRO A 72 5.43 -6.21 21.46
C PRO A 72 4.89 -7.52 22.04
N GLY A 73 4.00 -8.19 21.31
CA GLY A 73 3.45 -9.51 21.68
C GLY A 73 1.94 -9.67 21.54
N GLN A 74 1.17 -8.59 21.36
CA GLN A 74 -0.25 -8.67 21.04
C GLN A 74 -0.45 -8.72 19.52
N HIS A 75 -0.38 -9.91 18.94
CA HIS A 75 -0.93 -10.14 17.60
C HIS A 75 -2.45 -10.11 17.70
N VAL A 76 -3.09 -9.17 17.00
CA VAL A 76 -4.55 -9.20 16.86
C VAL A 76 -4.89 -10.39 15.99
N ASN A 77 -5.38 -11.46 16.62
CA ASN A 77 -5.83 -12.66 15.94
C ASN A 77 -6.78 -12.28 14.79
N SER A 78 -6.55 -12.80 13.60
CA SER A 78 -7.52 -12.70 12.52
C SER A 78 -8.75 -13.51 12.93
N GLU A 79 -9.80 -12.84 13.39
CA GLU A 79 -11.10 -13.47 13.51
C GLU A 79 -11.62 -13.74 12.10
N ALA A 80 -11.52 -14.99 11.67
CA ALA A 80 -12.25 -15.47 10.51
C ALA A 80 -13.74 -15.46 10.88
N ARG A 81 -14.46 -14.40 10.52
CA ARG A 81 -15.90 -14.55 10.28
C ARG A 81 -16.02 -15.48 9.08
N VAL A 82 -16.77 -16.56 9.26
CA VAL A 82 -16.75 -17.78 8.44
C VAL A 82 -17.01 -17.51 6.94
N ASP A 83 -17.51 -16.34 6.57
CA ASP A 83 -17.89 -15.98 5.20
C ASP A 83 -17.22 -14.70 4.62
N VAL A 84 -16.32 -14.01 5.33
CA VAL A 84 -15.68 -12.77 4.83
C VAL A 84 -14.17 -12.80 5.04
N LEU A 85 -13.40 -12.62 3.96
CA LEU A 85 -11.96 -12.42 4.06
C LEU A 85 -11.67 -11.10 4.76
N VAL A 86 -11.02 -11.14 5.93
CA VAL A 86 -10.63 -9.93 6.67
C VAL A 86 -9.11 -9.75 6.61
N GLY A 87 -8.68 -8.58 6.16
CA GLY A 87 -7.28 -8.17 6.08
C GLY A 87 -7.00 -7.13 7.16
N ASN A 88 -6.21 -7.50 8.18
CA ASN A 88 -5.86 -6.59 9.25
C ASN A 88 -4.56 -5.84 8.92
N ILE A 89 -4.59 -4.51 9.00
CA ILE A 89 -3.40 -3.65 8.92
C ILE A 89 -3.20 -3.02 10.29
N SER A 90 -2.06 -3.30 10.93
CA SER A 90 -1.67 -2.65 12.19
C SER A 90 -0.85 -1.39 11.89
N PHE A 91 -1.43 -0.23 12.14
CA PHE A 91 -0.92 1.06 11.68
C PHE A 91 -0.85 2.08 12.82
N GLU A 92 0.16 2.94 12.80
CA GLU A 92 0.36 3.98 13.82
C GLU A 92 0.66 5.31 13.13
N PRO A 93 -0.37 6.10 12.77
CA PRO A 93 -0.16 7.37 12.07
C PRO A 93 0.54 8.42 12.94
N ALA A 94 0.41 8.37 14.28
CA ALA A 94 1.00 9.38 15.15
C ALA A 94 2.53 9.30 15.22
N ALA A 95 3.12 8.14 14.90
CA ALA A 95 4.56 8.00 14.65
C ALA A 95 5.06 8.92 13.51
N PHE A 96 4.12 9.52 12.77
CA PHE A 96 4.36 10.29 11.57
C PHE A 96 3.78 11.72 11.56
N SER A 97 3.66 12.35 12.73
CA SER A 97 2.93 13.62 12.90
C SER A 97 3.47 14.86 12.15
N SER A 98 4.72 14.86 11.67
CA SER A 98 5.25 15.96 10.84
C SER A 98 4.83 15.81 9.37
N LYS A 99 4.74 16.89 8.58
CA LYS A 99 4.36 16.80 7.15
C LYS A 99 5.25 15.87 6.32
N LEU A 100 6.56 15.87 6.57
CA LEU A 100 7.50 14.93 5.93
C LEU A 100 7.18 13.49 6.33
N ASN A 101 6.77 13.29 7.57
CA ASN A 101 6.40 11.98 8.07
C ASN A 101 4.99 11.56 7.60
N GLN A 102 4.03 12.46 7.37
CA GLN A 102 2.72 12.10 6.83
C GLN A 102 2.81 11.44 5.44
N LEU A 103 3.80 11.86 4.64
CA LEU A 103 4.10 11.15 3.38
C LEU A 103 4.59 9.73 3.67
N SER A 104 5.44 9.52 4.68
CA SER A 104 5.85 8.16 5.09
C SER A 104 4.74 7.33 5.74
N ALA A 105 3.76 7.96 6.39
CA ALA A 105 2.53 7.28 6.82
C ALA A 105 1.71 6.81 5.61
N SER A 106 1.55 7.67 4.60
CA SER A 106 0.82 7.35 3.36
C SER A 106 1.51 6.25 2.57
N GLU A 107 2.84 6.30 2.47
CA GLU A 107 3.67 5.27 1.82
C GLU A 107 3.54 3.93 2.52
N THR A 108 3.67 3.92 3.85
CA THR A 108 3.53 2.71 4.65
C THR A 108 2.12 2.12 4.50
N LEU A 109 1.07 2.93 4.59
CA LEU A 109 -0.30 2.42 4.42
C LEU A 109 -0.54 1.92 2.99
N LEU A 110 -0.05 2.63 1.97
CA LEU A 110 -0.15 2.20 0.57
C LEU A 110 0.53 0.84 0.35
N HIS A 111 1.72 0.65 0.93
CA HIS A 111 2.46 -0.61 0.89
C HIS A 111 1.62 -1.77 1.44
N GLU A 112 1.07 -1.62 2.64
CA GLU A 112 0.21 -2.66 3.25
C GLU A 112 -1.07 -2.91 2.46
N LEU A 113 -1.67 -1.87 1.87
CA LEU A 113 -2.87 -2.02 1.03
C LEU A 113 -2.57 -2.86 -0.23
N VAL A 114 -1.37 -2.78 -0.81
CA VAL A 114 -0.98 -3.65 -1.93
C VAL A 114 -0.96 -5.12 -1.50
N HIS A 115 -0.38 -5.43 -0.34
CA HIS A 115 -0.40 -6.78 0.23
C HIS A 115 -1.82 -7.30 0.42
N VAL A 116 -2.73 -6.46 0.93
CA VAL A 116 -4.13 -6.84 1.15
C VAL A 116 -4.87 -7.10 -0.17
N VAL A 117 -4.68 -6.25 -1.20
CA VAL A 117 -5.23 -6.50 -2.54
C VAL A 117 -4.75 -7.85 -3.09
N ARG A 118 -3.45 -8.12 -2.98
CA ARG A 118 -2.82 -9.38 -3.41
C ARG A 118 -3.39 -10.59 -2.66
N ARG A 119 -3.62 -10.45 -1.35
CA ARG A 119 -4.24 -11.48 -0.51
C ARG A 119 -5.69 -11.75 -0.90
N PHE A 120 -6.51 -10.73 -1.05
CA PHE A 120 -7.94 -10.88 -1.36
C PHE A 120 -8.23 -11.36 -2.77
N THR A 121 -7.28 -11.19 -3.68
CA THR A 121 -7.34 -11.75 -5.03
C THR A 121 -6.74 -13.15 -5.13
N GLY A 122 -6.29 -13.74 -4.02
CA GLY A 122 -5.74 -15.10 -3.98
C GLY A 122 -4.36 -15.24 -4.64
N HIS A 123 -3.65 -14.13 -4.86
CA HIS A 123 -2.36 -14.15 -5.54
C HIS A 123 -1.17 -13.99 -4.62
N MET A 124 -1.34 -13.64 -3.34
CA MET A 124 -0.24 -13.51 -2.37
C MET A 124 0.65 -14.77 -2.33
N ARG A 125 1.96 -14.58 -2.47
CA ARG A 125 2.99 -15.63 -2.45
C ARG A 125 4.06 -15.33 -1.40
N THR A 126 4.69 -16.36 -0.88
CA THR A 126 5.85 -16.25 0.02
C THR A 126 7.15 -16.64 -0.66
N GLU A 127 7.21 -16.58 -2.00
CA GLU A 127 8.41 -16.95 -2.76
C GLU A 127 9.51 -15.91 -2.56
N THR A 128 10.71 -16.38 -2.22
CA THR A 128 11.87 -15.51 -2.03
C THR A 128 12.37 -14.99 -3.38
N THR A 129 12.82 -13.74 -3.42
CA THR A 129 13.40 -13.13 -4.62
C THR A 129 14.90 -13.39 -4.76
N ASN A 130 15.55 -13.83 -3.67
CA ASN A 130 17.01 -13.96 -3.53
C ASN A 130 17.77 -12.66 -3.88
N ASP A 131 17.16 -11.52 -3.55
CA ASP A 131 17.74 -10.18 -3.65
C ASP A 131 17.22 -9.29 -2.50
N ALA A 132 17.52 -7.99 -2.56
CA ALA A 132 17.20 -7.04 -1.48
C ALA A 132 15.70 -6.87 -1.18
N TYR A 133 14.80 -7.37 -2.02
CA TYR A 133 13.35 -7.29 -1.77
C TYR A 133 12.84 -8.39 -0.83
N GLU A 134 13.65 -9.37 -0.45
CA GLU A 134 13.26 -10.53 0.36
C GLU A 134 12.29 -11.50 -0.35
N ASN A 135 11.10 -11.04 -0.72
CA ASN A 135 10.07 -11.83 -1.39
C ASN A 135 9.32 -11.04 -2.48
N ILE A 136 8.49 -11.74 -3.26
CA ILE A 136 7.81 -11.14 -4.42
C ILE A 136 6.74 -10.11 -4.04
N GLU A 137 6.11 -10.25 -2.88
CA GLU A 137 5.05 -9.34 -2.43
C GLU A 137 5.67 -8.02 -1.99
N GLU A 138 6.76 -8.06 -1.23
CA GLU A 138 7.57 -6.88 -0.88
C GLU A 138 8.05 -6.16 -2.14
N TYR A 139 8.53 -6.90 -3.14
CA TYR A 139 8.88 -6.34 -4.43
C TYR A 139 7.71 -5.56 -5.06
N TYR A 140 6.50 -6.12 -5.08
CA TYR A 140 5.34 -5.44 -5.64
C TYR A 140 4.95 -4.20 -4.84
N ALA A 141 4.85 -4.30 -3.52
CA ALA A 141 4.49 -3.20 -2.64
C ALA A 141 5.49 -2.03 -2.75
N ILE A 142 6.80 -2.33 -2.73
CA ILE A 142 7.86 -1.32 -2.87
C ILE A 142 7.86 -0.65 -4.25
N VAL A 143 7.62 -1.41 -5.33
CA VAL A 143 7.58 -0.81 -6.67
C VAL A 143 6.37 0.12 -6.81
N VAL A 144 5.21 -0.22 -6.24
CA VAL A 144 4.05 0.69 -6.18
C VAL A 144 4.36 1.92 -5.33
N GLU A 145 4.96 1.74 -4.15
CA GLU A 145 5.40 2.82 -3.26
C GLU A 145 6.37 3.79 -3.97
N ASN A 146 7.31 3.27 -4.77
CA ASN A 146 8.24 4.10 -5.53
C ASN A 146 7.55 4.93 -6.63
N VAL A 147 6.47 4.43 -7.24
CA VAL A 147 5.67 5.23 -8.18
C VAL A 147 4.98 6.37 -7.42
N TYR A 148 4.41 6.09 -6.25
CA TYR A 148 3.80 7.11 -5.38
C TYR A 148 4.84 8.16 -4.93
N ARG A 149 6.03 7.74 -4.48
CA ARG A 149 7.17 8.63 -4.19
C ARG A 149 7.50 9.54 -5.37
N SER A 150 7.57 8.96 -6.56
CA SER A 150 7.88 9.72 -7.77
C SER A 150 6.75 10.67 -8.17
N GLU A 151 5.48 10.37 -7.89
CA GLU A 151 4.34 11.26 -8.10
C GLU A 151 4.52 12.56 -7.30
N PHE A 152 4.93 12.44 -6.04
CA PHE A 152 5.17 13.57 -5.14
C PHE A 152 6.61 14.13 -5.19
N ARG A 153 7.41 13.72 -6.18
CA ARG A 153 8.82 14.14 -6.36
C ARG A 153 9.69 13.92 -5.11
N MET A 154 9.40 12.87 -4.35
CA MET A 154 10.17 12.51 -3.17
C MET A 154 11.53 11.95 -3.58
N VAL A 155 12.55 12.23 -2.77
CA VAL A 155 13.90 11.71 -2.98
C VAL A 155 14.04 10.30 -2.40
N GLY A 156 14.95 9.52 -2.97
CA GLY A 156 15.28 8.18 -2.47
C GLY A 156 14.18 7.15 -2.75
N LEU A 157 14.18 6.59 -3.97
CA LEU A 157 13.37 5.41 -4.26
C LEU A 157 14.00 4.18 -3.60
N ARG A 158 13.18 3.30 -3.04
CA ARG A 158 13.60 2.11 -2.29
C ARG A 158 14.00 0.97 -3.22
N GLY A 159 15.13 0.33 -2.93
CA GLY A 159 15.68 -0.79 -3.70
C GLY A 159 15.56 -2.15 -3.01
N GLY A 160 14.90 -2.21 -1.85
CA GLY A 160 14.76 -3.42 -1.02
C GLY A 160 13.80 -3.22 0.14
N HIS A 161 13.53 -4.32 0.87
CA HIS A 161 12.60 -4.37 2.02
C HIS A 161 13.08 -3.54 3.22
N GLY A 162 14.38 -3.36 3.38
CA GLY A 162 14.94 -2.48 4.40
C GLY A 162 15.01 -1.02 3.96
N SER A 163 16.12 -0.39 4.32
CA SER A 163 16.45 1.00 3.99
C SER A 163 17.29 1.14 2.70
N GLU A 164 17.39 0.07 1.90
CA GLU A 164 18.17 0.09 0.67
C GLU A 164 17.57 1.08 -0.33
N SER A 165 18.43 1.87 -0.98
CA SER A 165 18.04 2.77 -2.06
C SER A 165 18.25 2.12 -3.42
N LEU A 166 17.40 2.42 -4.39
CA LEU A 166 17.64 2.06 -5.78
C LEU A 166 18.95 2.68 -6.27
N PRO A 167 19.79 1.93 -7.01
CA PRO A 167 20.98 2.49 -7.64
C PRO A 167 20.62 3.70 -8.51
N PRO A 168 21.43 4.78 -8.55
CA PRO A 168 21.07 6.03 -9.22
C PRO A 168 20.56 5.86 -10.65
N LYS A 169 21.22 5.03 -11.47
CA LYS A 169 20.79 4.75 -12.85
C LYS A 169 19.39 4.12 -12.96
N GLN A 170 19.03 3.26 -12.00
CA GLN A 170 17.71 2.63 -11.95
C GLN A 170 16.64 3.57 -11.38
N ARG A 171 17.04 4.39 -10.40
CA ARG A 171 16.19 5.44 -9.80
C ARG A 171 15.82 6.51 -10.82
N ASP A 172 16.76 6.91 -11.67
CA ASP A 172 16.57 8.01 -12.61
C ASP A 172 15.93 7.54 -13.93
N SER A 173 15.82 6.22 -14.16
CA SER A 173 15.21 5.66 -15.37
C SER A 173 14.48 4.34 -15.10
N ALA A 174 13.15 4.37 -15.21
CA ALA A 174 12.30 3.18 -15.12
C ALA A 174 12.65 2.13 -16.20
N ALA A 175 13.14 2.56 -17.37
CA ALA A 175 13.60 1.64 -18.41
C ALA A 175 14.87 0.89 -18.00
N VAL A 176 15.83 1.59 -17.36
CA VAL A 176 17.04 0.95 -16.82
C VAL A 176 16.69 0.01 -15.66
N PHE A 177 15.75 0.40 -14.79
CA PHE A 177 15.22 -0.48 -13.74
C PHE A 177 14.64 -1.77 -14.34
N LEU A 178 13.81 -1.68 -15.37
CA LEU A 178 13.20 -2.86 -16.00
C LEU A 178 14.20 -3.80 -16.66
N SER A 179 15.29 -3.26 -17.20
CA SER A 179 16.38 -4.05 -17.80
C SER A 179 17.29 -4.72 -16.77
N ALA A 180 17.17 -4.36 -15.48
CA ALA A 180 17.97 -4.94 -14.41
C ALA A 180 17.31 -6.21 -13.83
N GLY A 181 18.10 -7.29 -13.72
CA GLY A 181 17.70 -8.52 -13.03
C GLY A 181 16.39 -9.12 -13.55
N GLN A 182 15.47 -9.39 -12.62
CA GLN A 182 14.16 -10.01 -12.92
C GLN A 182 13.01 -8.99 -12.98
N ASN A 183 13.27 -7.69 -12.91
CA ASN A 183 12.25 -6.66 -12.69
C ASN A 183 11.14 -6.67 -13.74
N ARG A 184 11.49 -6.74 -15.03
CA ARG A 184 10.50 -6.87 -16.11
C ARG A 184 9.62 -8.10 -15.95
N LYS A 185 10.22 -9.28 -15.72
CA LYS A 185 9.47 -10.53 -15.57
C LYS A 185 8.52 -10.51 -14.37
N ARG A 186 8.96 -9.92 -13.24
CA ARG A 186 8.12 -9.76 -12.04
C ARG A 186 6.92 -8.86 -12.31
N LEU A 187 7.11 -7.71 -12.97
CA LEU A 187 5.99 -6.83 -13.34
C LEU A 187 5.07 -7.43 -14.41
N GLU A 188 5.61 -8.17 -15.38
CA GLU A 188 4.79 -8.92 -16.33
C GLU A 188 3.93 -10.00 -15.65
N ARG A 189 4.45 -10.61 -14.58
CA ARG A 189 3.69 -11.54 -13.73
C ARG A 189 2.57 -10.82 -13.00
N LEU A 190 2.86 -9.69 -12.33
CA LEU A 190 1.84 -8.88 -11.67
C LEU A 190 0.73 -8.45 -12.63
N ARG A 191 1.07 -8.09 -13.87
CA ARG A 191 0.09 -7.77 -14.91
C ARG A 191 -0.88 -8.92 -15.21
N ARG A 192 -0.40 -10.16 -15.16
CA ARG A 192 -1.25 -11.35 -15.40
C ARG A 192 -2.08 -11.73 -14.18
N GLU A 193 -1.50 -11.62 -12.99
CA GLU A 193 -2.16 -12.01 -11.74
C GLU A 193 -3.15 -10.94 -11.25
N ASN A 194 -2.82 -9.64 -11.35
CA ASN A 194 -3.68 -8.55 -10.91
C ASN A 194 -3.79 -7.46 -11.98
N PRO A 195 -4.50 -7.73 -13.10
CA PRO A 195 -4.61 -6.80 -14.20
C PRO A 195 -5.23 -5.46 -13.80
N ASP A 196 -6.23 -5.44 -12.90
CA ASP A 196 -6.90 -4.19 -12.50
C ASP A 196 -5.98 -3.26 -11.71
N LEU A 197 -5.25 -3.80 -10.73
CA LEU A 197 -4.22 -3.08 -9.99
C LEU A 197 -3.13 -2.57 -10.95
N PHE A 198 -2.59 -3.47 -11.77
CA PHE A 198 -1.50 -3.15 -12.69
C PHE A 198 -1.91 -2.06 -13.70
N ASN A 199 -3.04 -2.25 -14.38
CA ASN A 199 -3.51 -1.33 -15.42
C ASN A 199 -3.91 0.00 -14.79
N GLY A 200 -4.56 -0.02 -13.62
CA GLY A 200 -4.93 1.19 -12.90
C GLY A 200 -3.72 2.07 -12.59
N ILE A 201 -2.61 1.50 -12.14
CA ILE A 201 -1.36 2.24 -11.87
C ILE A 201 -0.67 2.66 -13.18
N ALA A 202 -0.63 1.77 -14.18
CA ALA A 202 -0.02 2.05 -15.48
C ALA A 202 -0.69 3.24 -16.18
N SER A 203 -2.02 3.29 -16.22
CA SER A 203 -2.76 4.38 -16.88
C SER A 203 -3.01 5.59 -15.97
N GLY A 204 -3.09 5.37 -14.66
CA GLY A 204 -3.46 6.40 -13.69
C GLY A 204 -2.34 7.38 -13.37
N SER A 205 -1.12 6.87 -13.17
CA SER A 205 0.01 7.67 -12.65
C SER A 205 0.90 8.26 -13.74
N LYS A 206 1.05 9.59 -13.71
CA LYS A 206 1.95 10.38 -14.56
C LYS A 206 3.32 10.58 -13.93
N ALA A 207 3.60 9.97 -12.78
CA ALA A 207 4.89 10.02 -12.11
C ALA A 207 6.06 9.83 -13.10
N ASN A 208 7.14 10.60 -12.92
CA ASN A 208 8.32 10.53 -13.78
C ASN A 208 8.91 9.11 -13.84
N TRP A 209 8.98 8.46 -12.67
CA TRP A 209 9.35 7.07 -12.53
C TRP A 209 8.09 6.21 -12.40
N ASN A 210 7.72 5.52 -13.48
CA ASN A 210 6.61 4.56 -13.49
C ASN A 210 6.93 3.40 -14.46
N PRO A 211 7.47 2.26 -13.96
CA PRO A 211 7.80 1.11 -14.80
C PRO A 211 6.58 0.35 -15.32
N PHE A 212 5.40 0.50 -14.71
CA PHE A 212 4.17 -0.17 -15.16
C PHE A 212 3.78 0.28 -16.58
N ARG A 213 3.93 1.58 -16.89
CA ARG A 213 3.68 2.14 -18.24
C ARG A 213 4.53 1.50 -19.34
N LEU A 214 5.76 1.09 -19.01
CA LEU A 214 6.72 0.52 -19.95
C LEU A 214 6.57 -1.00 -20.12
N VAL A 215 5.75 -1.63 -19.28
CA VAL A 215 5.38 -3.04 -19.36
C VAL A 215 3.96 -3.22 -19.90
N ALA A 216 3.09 -2.23 -19.73
CA ALA A 216 1.78 -2.20 -20.36
C ALA A 216 1.90 -2.28 -21.89
N PRO A 217 1.02 -3.01 -22.58
CA PRO A 217 0.99 -2.97 -24.03
C PRO A 217 0.73 -1.53 -24.51
N PRO A 218 1.26 -1.14 -25.68
CA PRO A 218 0.93 0.16 -26.26
C PRO A 218 -0.60 0.24 -26.41
N VAL A 219 -1.19 1.30 -25.84
CA VAL A 219 -2.61 1.60 -26.07
C VAL A 219 -2.77 1.80 -27.57
N LYS A 220 -3.49 0.89 -28.23
CA LYS A 220 -3.85 1.09 -29.63
C LYS A 220 -4.67 2.37 -29.67
N LYS A 221 -4.15 3.42 -30.32
CA LYS A 221 -4.95 4.61 -30.59
C LYS A 221 -6.14 4.16 -31.45
N PRO A 222 -7.37 4.53 -31.07
CA PRO A 222 -8.55 4.26 -31.90
C PRO A 222 -8.40 4.89 -33.29
#